data_AF-A0A401UWC4-F1
#
_entry.id   AF-A0A401UWC4-F1
#
_cell.length_a   1.000
_cell.length_b   1.000
_cell.length_c   1.000
_cell.angle_alpha   90.00
_cell.angle_beta   90.00
_cell.angle_gamma   90.00
#
_symmetry.space_group_name_H-M   'P 1'
#
loop_
_entity.id
_entity.type
_entity.pdbx_description
1 polymer ?
#
loop_
_entity_poly.entity_id
_entity_poly.type
_entity_poly.pdbx_seq_one_letter_code
_entity_poly.pdbx_strand_id
1 'polypeptide(L)'
;MSSAAVGERSGAVRVIGLITLILGVVFIVAGGVTWGAVASNLAAEKITVSDDASAFQGQLVDTPWEAWVQADIINTHALEASGGKTYAELDQDDPTRSTVMTASFLRASLFTSVVAFGVALLVFGVGVTFVLVGWALRKVGTVPRAVVTDTTQTAPPATANA
;
A
#
# COMPACT_ATOMS: atom_id res chain seq x y z
N MET A 1 -36.79 -1.03 32.64
CA MET A 1 -35.35 -0.84 32.36
C MET A 1 -35.09 -1.12 30.88
N SER A 2 -34.22 -0.32 30.25
CA SER A 2 -33.70 -0.44 28.87
C SER A 2 -34.63 -0.12 27.70
N SER A 3 -34.72 1.16 27.34
CA SER A 3 -34.94 1.59 25.95
C SER A 3 -34.34 2.99 25.74
N ALA A 4 -33.04 3.06 25.45
CA ALA A 4 -32.39 4.34 25.10
C ALA A 4 -31.29 4.18 24.02
N ALA A 5 -30.64 3.02 23.91
CA ALA A 5 -29.45 2.91 23.05
C ALA A 5 -29.73 2.71 21.53
N VAL A 6 -30.98 2.81 21.05
CA VAL A 6 -31.35 2.29 19.72
C VAL A 6 -31.20 3.34 18.58
N GLY A 7 -31.16 4.64 18.90
CA GLY A 7 -30.99 5.75 17.93
C GLY A 7 -29.54 6.23 17.70
N GLU A 8 -28.70 6.28 18.74
CA GLU A 8 -27.31 6.79 18.65
C GLU A 8 -26.37 5.89 17.83
N ARG A 9 -26.60 4.57 17.86
CA ARG A 9 -25.72 3.57 17.22
C ARG A 9 -25.64 3.70 15.69
N SER A 10 -26.72 4.13 15.03
CA SER A 10 -26.72 4.31 13.56
C SER A 10 -25.95 5.58 13.14
N GLY A 11 -26.06 6.66 13.93
CA GLY A 11 -25.29 7.90 13.70
C GLY A 11 -23.79 7.67 13.86
N ALA A 12 -23.37 6.97 14.91
CA ALA A 12 -21.96 6.65 15.16
C ALA A 12 -21.34 5.83 14.01
N VAL A 13 -22.04 4.80 13.51
CA VAL A 13 -21.54 3.98 12.37
C VAL A 13 -21.37 4.82 11.10
N ARG A 14 -22.27 5.77 10.83
CA ARG A 14 -22.15 6.68 9.68
C ARG A 14 -20.93 7.61 9.79
N VAL A 15 -20.65 8.13 10.98
CA VAL A 15 -19.50 8.99 11.23
C VAL A 15 -18.20 8.20 11.11
N ILE A 16 -18.12 7.02 11.74
CA ILE A 16 -16.95 6.13 11.63
C ILE A 16 -16.71 5.76 10.15
N GLY A 17 -17.76 5.38 9.42
CA GLY A 17 -17.64 5.06 7.99
C GLY A 17 -17.15 6.23 7.14
N LEU A 18 -17.56 7.46 7.44
CA LEU A 18 -17.04 8.66 6.77
C LEU A 18 -15.55 8.88 7.08
N ILE A 19 -15.15 8.77 8.35
CA ILE A 19 -13.75 8.94 8.77
C ILE A 19 -12.87 7.87 8.09
N THR A 20 -13.27 6.60 8.15
CA THR A 20 -12.53 5.50 7.51
C THR A 20 -12.39 5.72 6.01
N LEU A 21 -13.46 6.18 5.33
CA LEU A 21 -13.41 6.49 3.91
C LEU A 21 -12.42 7.63 3.60
N ILE A 22 -12.46 8.72 4.38
CA ILE A 22 -11.51 9.84 4.22
C ILE A 22 -10.07 9.35 4.42
N LEU A 23 -9.81 8.59 5.48
CA LEU A 23 -8.48 8.02 5.73
C LEU A 23 -8.01 7.14 4.57
N GLY A 24 -8.91 6.34 3.99
CA GLY A 24 -8.60 5.54 2.81
C GLY A 24 -8.20 6.40 1.60
N VAL A 25 -8.94 7.47 1.33
CA VAL A 25 -8.59 8.42 0.25
C VAL A 25 -7.23 9.07 0.50
N VAL A 26 -6.95 9.48 1.75
CA VAL A 26 -5.65 10.05 2.12
C VAL A 26 -4.52 9.05 1.85
N PHE A 27 -4.70 7.77 2.19
CA PHE A 27 -3.68 6.75 1.98
C PHE A 27 -3.46 6.43 0.49
N ILE A 28 -4.52 6.41 -0.31
CA ILE A 28 -4.43 6.29 -1.78
C ILE A 28 -3.55 7.42 -2.35
N VAL A 29 -3.84 8.67 -1.96
CA VAL A 29 -3.08 9.84 -2.42
C VAL A 29 -1.64 9.76 -1.93
N ALA A 30 -1.42 9.44 -0.65
CA ALA A 30 -0.07 9.34 -0.08
C ALA A 30 0.78 8.25 -0.77
N GLY A 31 0.19 7.08 -1.04
CA GLY A 31 0.86 6.02 -1.80
C GLY A 31 1.23 6.46 -3.22
N GLY A 32 0.28 7.08 -3.94
CA GLY A 32 0.53 7.58 -5.30
C GLY A 32 1.61 8.67 -5.36
N VAL A 33 1.57 9.63 -4.42
CA VAL A 33 2.58 10.69 -4.32
C VAL A 33 3.95 10.10 -3.99
N THR A 34 4.02 9.14 -3.06
CA THR A 34 5.27 8.48 -2.69
C THR A 34 5.86 7.73 -3.88
N TRP A 35 5.04 6.99 -4.63
CA TRP A 35 5.48 6.31 -5.85
C TRP A 35 6.07 7.30 -6.86
N GLY A 36 5.36 8.39 -7.14
CA GLY A 36 5.83 9.42 -8.06
C GLY A 36 7.12 10.10 -7.60
N ALA A 37 7.29 10.31 -6.29
CA ALA A 37 8.51 10.86 -5.73
C ALA A 37 9.71 9.92 -5.89
N VAL A 38 9.53 8.62 -5.65
CA VAL A 38 10.61 7.62 -5.85
C VAL A 38 10.99 7.55 -7.33
N ALA A 39 10.01 7.47 -8.23
CA ALA A 39 10.24 7.48 -9.67
C ALA A 39 11.00 8.73 -10.14
N SER A 40 10.62 9.90 -9.63
CA SER A 40 11.28 11.17 -9.97
C SER A 40 12.73 11.22 -9.48
N ASN A 41 13.02 10.71 -8.28
CA ASN A 41 14.39 10.64 -7.77
C ASN A 41 15.26 9.69 -8.60
N LEU A 42 14.72 8.50 -8.95
CA LEU A 42 15.43 7.55 -9.81
C LEU A 42 15.70 8.12 -11.21
N ALA A 43 14.69 8.73 -11.83
CA ALA A 43 14.84 9.36 -13.14
C ALA A 43 15.89 10.48 -13.15
N ALA A 44 16.03 11.22 -12.06
CA ALA A 44 17.02 12.28 -11.92
C ALA A 44 18.47 11.79 -11.96
N GLU A 45 18.72 10.54 -11.53
CA GLU A 45 20.04 9.91 -11.57
C GLU A 45 20.48 9.50 -12.99
N LYS A 46 19.57 9.51 -13.97
CA LYS A 46 19.85 9.19 -15.39
C LYS A 46 20.54 7.83 -15.59
N ILE A 47 20.25 6.88 -14.71
CA ILE A 47 20.72 5.50 -14.85
C ILE A 47 19.89 4.85 -15.95
N THR A 48 20.55 4.22 -16.92
CA THR A 48 19.88 3.39 -17.94
C THR A 48 20.21 1.93 -17.71
N VAL A 49 19.25 1.07 -18.03
CA VAL A 49 19.46 -0.38 -17.98
C VAL A 49 20.52 -0.77 -19.02
N SER A 50 21.47 -1.62 -18.62
CA SER A 50 22.57 -2.08 -19.49
C SER A 50 22.07 -2.74 -20.78
N ASP A 51 22.82 -2.59 -21.87
CA ASP A 51 22.46 -3.12 -23.19
C ASP A 51 22.47 -4.66 -23.26
N ASP A 52 23.20 -5.30 -22.35
CA ASP A 52 23.32 -6.75 -22.21
C ASP A 52 22.44 -7.33 -21.08
N ALA A 53 21.55 -6.51 -20.51
CA ALA A 53 20.56 -6.97 -19.55
C ALA A 53 19.55 -7.91 -20.22
N SER A 54 18.79 -8.65 -19.40
CA SER A 54 17.76 -9.59 -19.88
C SER A 54 16.50 -8.91 -20.41
N ALA A 55 16.20 -7.68 -19.98
CA ALA A 55 15.04 -6.88 -20.37
C ALA A 55 15.30 -5.38 -20.19
N PHE A 56 14.42 -4.54 -20.76
CA PHE A 56 14.41 -3.08 -20.59
C PHE A 56 15.69 -2.36 -21.03
N GLN A 57 16.48 -2.96 -21.92
CA GLN A 57 17.78 -2.44 -22.38
C GLN A 57 17.66 -0.99 -22.88
N GLY A 58 18.55 -0.13 -22.40
CA GLY A 58 18.57 1.30 -22.75
C GLY A 58 17.42 2.12 -22.18
N GLN A 59 16.45 1.52 -21.47
CA GLN A 59 15.40 2.27 -20.79
C GLN A 59 15.95 2.97 -19.54
N LEU A 60 15.34 4.10 -19.20
CA LEU A 60 15.65 4.82 -17.98
C LEU A 60 15.18 4.01 -16.78
N VAL A 61 16.01 3.94 -15.74
CA VAL A 61 15.64 3.34 -14.46
C VAL A 61 14.81 4.37 -13.69
N ASP A 62 13.48 4.30 -13.81
CA ASP A 62 12.53 5.17 -13.09
C ASP A 62 11.38 4.37 -12.43
N THR A 63 11.47 3.05 -12.49
CA THR A 63 10.41 2.12 -12.14
C THR A 63 11.01 0.87 -11.48
N PRO A 64 10.27 0.11 -10.66
CA PRO A 64 10.85 -0.97 -9.86
C PRO A 64 11.41 -2.13 -10.68
N TRP A 65 10.86 -2.42 -11.86
CA TRP A 65 11.31 -3.56 -12.67
C TRP A 65 12.67 -3.28 -13.33
N GLU A 66 12.84 -2.09 -13.88
CA GLU A 66 14.08 -1.57 -14.47
C GLU A 66 15.17 -1.48 -13.39
N ALA A 67 14.82 -0.99 -12.18
CA ALA A 67 15.76 -0.93 -11.07
C ALA A 67 16.23 -2.33 -10.62
N TRP A 68 15.31 -3.30 -10.59
CA TRP A 68 15.64 -4.68 -10.27
C TRP A 68 16.54 -5.31 -11.33
N VAL A 69 16.20 -5.15 -12.62
CA VAL A 69 16.99 -5.69 -13.74
C VAL A 69 18.37 -5.05 -13.81
N GLN A 70 18.47 -3.73 -13.58
CA GLN A 70 19.76 -3.06 -13.51
C GLN A 70 20.61 -3.54 -12.33
N ALA A 71 20.00 -3.79 -11.16
CA ALA A 71 20.70 -4.37 -10.03
C ALA A 71 21.17 -5.81 -10.29
N ASP A 72 20.41 -6.57 -11.07
CA ASP A 72 20.79 -7.94 -11.46
C ASP A 72 21.97 -7.94 -12.43
N ILE A 73 21.95 -7.13 -13.49
CA ILE A 73 23.06 -7.08 -14.45
C ILE A 73 24.36 -6.56 -13.84
N ILE A 74 24.28 -5.59 -12.90
CA ILE A 74 25.44 -5.15 -12.10
C ILE A 74 26.06 -6.33 -11.32
N ASN A 75 25.23 -7.24 -10.78
CA ASN A 75 25.74 -8.42 -10.10
C ASN A 75 26.49 -9.34 -11.05
N THR A 76 25.92 -9.56 -12.24
CA THR A 76 26.51 -10.40 -13.28
C THR A 76 27.90 -9.89 -13.65
N HIS A 77 28.05 -8.60 -13.95
CA HIS A 77 29.36 -7.99 -14.27
C HIS A 77 30.33 -8.06 -13.10
N ALA A 78 29.85 -7.86 -11.87
CA ALA A 78 30.69 -7.94 -10.68
C ALA A 78 31.22 -9.37 -10.44
N LEU A 79 30.37 -10.38 -10.62
CA LEU A 79 30.75 -11.78 -10.51
C LEU A 79 31.65 -12.21 -11.67
N GLU A 80 31.41 -11.74 -12.89
CA GLU A 80 32.30 -11.99 -14.01
C GLU A 80 33.70 -11.42 -13.75
N ALA A 81 33.78 -10.18 -13.25
CA ALA A 81 35.05 -9.53 -12.91
C ALA A 81 35.80 -10.26 -11.79
N SER A 82 35.10 -10.82 -10.79
CA SER A 82 35.70 -11.50 -9.63
C SER A 82 35.89 -13.00 -9.81
N GLY A 83 35.60 -13.57 -10.98
CA GLY A 83 35.65 -15.01 -11.22
C GLY A 83 34.61 -15.80 -10.42
N GLY A 84 33.45 -15.20 -10.17
CA GLY A 84 32.31 -15.79 -9.47
C GLY A 84 32.32 -15.59 -7.96
N LYS A 85 33.28 -14.84 -7.42
CA LYS A 85 33.45 -14.62 -5.98
C LYS A 85 32.68 -13.40 -5.49
N THR A 86 32.01 -13.54 -4.35
CA THR A 86 31.39 -12.43 -3.61
C THR A 86 32.44 -11.65 -2.80
N TYR A 87 32.07 -10.48 -2.30
CA TYR A 87 32.98 -9.60 -1.55
C TYR A 87 33.67 -10.30 -0.36
N ALA A 88 32.97 -11.21 0.31
CA ALA A 88 33.50 -11.94 1.47
C ALA A 88 34.48 -13.07 1.09
N GLU A 89 34.44 -13.52 -0.17
CA GLU A 89 35.27 -14.62 -0.69
C GLU A 89 36.57 -14.12 -1.34
N LEU A 90 36.71 -12.81 -1.49
CA LEU A 90 37.92 -12.19 -2.04
C LEU A 90 38.95 -11.96 -0.94
N ASP A 91 40.22 -12.05 -1.31
CA ASP A 91 41.34 -11.65 -0.44
C ASP A 91 41.38 -10.12 -0.29
N GLN A 92 42.01 -9.64 0.78
CA GLN A 92 41.97 -8.21 1.12
C GLN A 92 42.69 -7.33 0.08
N ASP A 93 43.71 -7.88 -0.56
CA ASP A 93 44.55 -7.28 -1.60
C ASP A 93 44.07 -7.61 -3.02
N ASP A 94 42.94 -8.30 -3.19
CA ASP A 94 42.39 -8.61 -4.52
C ASP A 94 42.00 -7.31 -5.26
N PRO A 95 42.49 -7.11 -6.50
CA PRO A 95 42.23 -5.88 -7.25
C PRO A 95 40.74 -5.67 -7.58
N THR A 96 39.94 -6.73 -7.63
CA THR A 96 38.50 -6.71 -7.94
C THR A 96 37.62 -6.46 -6.72
N ARG A 97 38.20 -6.50 -5.51
CA ARG A 97 37.48 -6.32 -4.24
C ARG A 97 36.71 -5.01 -4.20
N SER A 98 37.33 -3.93 -4.67
CA SER A 98 36.70 -2.61 -4.75
C SER A 98 35.52 -2.57 -5.73
N THR A 99 35.63 -3.25 -6.88
CA THR A 99 34.57 -3.37 -7.87
C THR A 99 33.35 -4.12 -7.29
N VAL A 100 33.56 -5.27 -6.66
CA VAL A 100 32.46 -6.06 -6.06
C VAL A 100 31.81 -5.31 -4.90
N MET A 101 32.59 -4.55 -4.12
CA MET A 101 32.08 -3.69 -3.06
C MET A 101 31.15 -2.60 -3.62
N THR A 102 31.62 -1.84 -4.62
CA THR A 102 30.82 -0.81 -5.29
C THR A 102 29.57 -1.38 -5.91
N ALA A 103 29.67 -2.52 -6.60
CA ALA A 103 28.53 -3.21 -7.18
C ALA A 103 27.48 -3.57 -6.11
N SER A 104 27.93 -4.08 -4.95
CA SER A 104 27.03 -4.42 -3.84
C SER A 104 26.30 -3.18 -3.30
N PHE A 105 26.98 -2.03 -3.20
CA PHE A 105 26.35 -0.79 -2.78
C PHE A 105 25.33 -0.25 -3.78
N LEU A 106 25.66 -0.24 -5.07
CA LEU A 106 24.74 0.19 -6.12
C LEU A 106 23.50 -0.71 -6.18
N ARG A 107 23.68 -2.02 -6.02
CA ARG A 107 22.56 -2.96 -5.95
C ARG A 107 21.70 -2.72 -4.72
N ALA A 108 22.31 -2.51 -3.56
CA ALA A 108 21.58 -2.22 -2.33
C ALA A 108 20.75 -0.94 -2.45
N SER A 109 21.29 0.12 -3.06
CA SER A 109 20.53 1.36 -3.27
C SER A 109 19.39 1.19 -4.28
N LEU A 110 19.61 0.46 -5.38
CA LEU A 110 18.56 0.13 -6.35
C LEU A 110 17.45 -0.71 -5.70
N PHE A 111 17.79 -1.75 -4.95
CA PHE A 111 16.80 -2.56 -4.24
C PHE A 111 16.07 -1.80 -3.13
N THR A 112 16.74 -0.86 -2.45
CA THR A 112 16.06 0.05 -1.51
C THR A 112 14.98 0.86 -2.22
N SER A 113 15.22 1.28 -3.47
CA SER A 113 14.22 1.96 -4.28
C SER A 113 13.09 1.02 -4.72
N VAL A 114 13.37 -0.24 -5.08
CA VAL A 114 12.35 -1.27 -5.36
C VAL A 114 11.45 -1.50 -4.15
N VAL A 115 12.03 -1.59 -2.95
CA VAL A 115 11.26 -1.72 -1.71
C VAL A 115 10.41 -0.47 -1.46
N ALA A 116 10.92 0.74 -1.71
CA ALA A 116 10.16 1.97 -1.56
C ALA A 116 8.91 2.01 -2.48
N PHE A 117 9.04 1.56 -3.73
CA PHE A 117 7.90 1.36 -4.62
C PHE A 117 6.89 0.33 -4.08
N GLY A 118 7.38 -0.80 -3.58
CA GLY A 118 6.53 -1.82 -2.96
C GLY A 118 5.75 -1.29 -1.75
N VAL A 119 6.39 -0.50 -0.89
CA VAL A 119 5.74 0.15 0.27
C VAL A 119 4.72 1.19 -0.20
N ALA A 120 5.03 1.99 -1.23
CA ALA A 120 4.09 2.95 -1.80
C ALA A 120 2.81 2.26 -2.32
N LEU A 121 2.95 1.12 -3.02
CA LEU A 121 1.81 0.31 -3.46
C LEU A 121 1.04 -0.29 -2.29
N LEU A 122 1.72 -0.77 -1.25
CA LEU A 122 1.06 -1.29 -0.05
C LEU A 122 0.18 -0.20 0.58
N VAL A 123 0.72 1.01 0.77
CA VAL A 123 -0.02 2.15 1.33
C VAL A 123 -1.24 2.49 0.47
N PHE A 124 -1.07 2.52 -0.86
CA PHE A 124 -2.18 2.71 -1.79
C PHE A 124 -3.25 1.62 -1.62
N GLY A 125 -2.86 0.34 -1.60
CA GLY A 125 -3.77 -0.80 -1.45
C GLY A 125 -4.52 -0.85 -0.12
N VAL A 126 -3.85 -0.46 0.98
CA VAL A 126 -4.50 -0.28 2.29
C VAL A 126 -5.54 0.85 2.20
N GLY A 127 -5.21 1.94 1.51
CA GLY A 127 -6.15 3.03 1.26
C GLY A 127 -7.40 2.57 0.50
N VAL A 128 -7.24 1.78 -0.57
CA VAL A 128 -8.36 1.17 -1.30
C VAL A 128 -9.22 0.32 -0.37
N THR A 129 -8.61 -0.50 0.48
CA THR A 129 -9.33 -1.32 1.46
C THR A 129 -10.15 -0.47 2.42
N PHE A 130 -9.59 0.63 2.92
CA PHE A 130 -10.31 1.56 3.81
C PHE A 130 -11.46 2.28 3.11
N VAL A 131 -11.30 2.66 1.84
CA VAL A 131 -12.41 3.23 1.05
C VAL A 131 -13.55 2.23 0.93
N LEU A 132 -13.25 0.97 0.60
CA LEU A 132 -14.26 -0.09 0.49
C LEU A 132 -14.99 -0.34 1.82
N VAL A 133 -14.24 -0.44 2.93
CA VAL A 133 -14.81 -0.61 4.27
C VAL A 133 -15.65 0.59 4.69
N GLY A 134 -15.14 1.81 4.52
CA GLY A 134 -15.86 3.04 4.85
C GLY A 134 -17.15 3.18 4.04
N TRP A 135 -17.11 2.84 2.75
CA TRP A 135 -18.30 2.80 1.90
C TRP A 135 -19.33 1.76 2.38
N ALA A 136 -18.89 0.54 2.71
CA ALA A 136 -19.76 -0.51 3.25
C ALA A 136 -20.42 -0.11 4.57
N LEU A 137 -19.67 0.47 5.52
CA LEU A 137 -20.20 0.96 6.80
C LEU A 137 -21.29 2.03 6.60
N ARG A 138 -21.10 2.94 5.63
CA ARG A 138 -22.11 3.96 5.32
C ARG A 138 -23.36 3.36 4.71
N LYS A 139 -23.26 2.33 3.87
CA LYS A 139 -24.43 1.60 3.34
C LYS A 139 -25.23 0.93 4.46
N VAL A 140 -24.57 0.25 5.40
CA VAL A 140 -25.24 -0.41 6.54
C VAL A 140 -25.94 0.60 7.46
N GLY A 141 -25.36 1.78 7.65
CA GLY A 141 -25.98 2.85 8.45
C GLY A 141 -27.28 3.42 7.86
N THR A 142 -27.67 3.08 6.63
CA THR A 142 -28.87 3.63 5.95
C THR A 142 -30.13 2.79 6.09
N VAL A 143 -30.07 1.59 6.69
CA VAL A 143 -31.26 0.72 6.84
C VAL A 143 -32.31 1.42 7.73
N PRO A 144 -33.50 1.79 7.20
CA PRO A 144 -34.59 2.33 8.00
C PRO A 144 -35.09 1.21 8.90
N ARG A 145 -35.03 1.38 10.22
CA ARG A 145 -35.62 0.41 11.13
C ARG A 145 -37.14 0.54 11.00
N ALA A 146 -37.81 -0.55 10.59
CA ALA A 146 -39.27 -0.63 10.62
C ALA A 146 -39.73 -0.22 12.02
N VAL A 147 -40.55 0.82 12.10
CA VAL A 147 -41.21 1.21 13.34
C VAL A 147 -42.12 0.04 13.70
N VAL A 148 -41.80 -0.67 14.78
CA VAL A 148 -42.76 -1.60 15.38
C VAL A 148 -43.87 -0.72 15.94
N THR A 149 -44.95 -0.56 15.18
CA THR A 149 -46.18 0.02 15.70
C THR A 149 -46.75 -1.00 16.67
N ASP A 150 -46.57 -0.78 17.98
CA ASP A 150 -47.29 -1.53 19.01
C ASP A 150 -48.79 -1.30 18.77
N THR A 151 -49.42 -2.24 18.08
CA THR A 151 -50.83 -2.18 17.71
C THR A 151 -51.61 -3.21 18.53
N THR A 152 -51.54 -3.12 19.86
CA THR A 152 -52.41 -3.83 20.82
C THR A 152 -52.02 -3.34 22.21
N GLN A 153 -52.81 -2.57 22.96
CA GLN A 153 -54.08 -3.01 23.56
C GLN A 153 -54.83 -1.79 24.15
N THR A 154 -55.71 -1.17 23.38
CA THR A 154 -56.88 -0.46 23.96
C THR A 154 -58.02 -1.47 24.03
N ALA A 155 -58.19 -2.09 25.21
CA ALA A 155 -59.42 -2.84 25.49
C ALA A 155 -60.61 -1.86 25.57
N PRO A 156 -61.79 -2.18 25.00
CA PRO A 156 -62.98 -1.33 25.12
C PRO A 156 -63.45 -1.21 26.59
N PRO A 157 -64.11 -0.11 26.99
CA PRO A 157 -64.68 -0.01 28.34
C PRO A 157 -65.80 -1.05 28.49
N ALA A 158 -65.66 -1.95 29.45
CA ALA A 158 -66.73 -2.84 29.87
C ALA A 158 -67.87 -1.98 30.43
N THR A 159 -68.99 -2.00 29.73
CA THR A 159 -70.24 -1.33 30.12
C THR A 159 -70.73 -1.85 31.47
N ALA A 160 -70.98 -0.94 32.40
CA ALA A 160 -71.75 -1.17 33.62
C ALA A 160 -73.16 -1.64 33.26
N ASN A 161 -73.65 -2.71 33.91
CA ASN A 161 -75.08 -2.99 34.08
C ASN A 161 -75.31 -3.98 35.24
N ALA A 162 -76.31 -3.62 36.06
CA ALA A 162 -76.96 -4.32 37.18
C ALA A 162 -76.22 -4.32 38.54
#